data_AF-A0AA90HR24-F1
#
_entry.id   AF-A0AA90HR24-F1
#
_cell.length_a   1.000
_cell.length_b   1.000
_cell.length_c   1.000
_cell.angle_alpha   90.00
_cell.angle_beta   90.00
_cell.angle_gamma   90.00
#
_symmetry.space_group_name_H-M   'P 1'
#
loop_
_entity.id
_entity.type
_entity.pdbx_description
1 polymer ?
#
loop_
_entity_poly.entity_id
_entity_poly.type
_entity_poly.pdbx_seq_one_letter_code
_entity_poly.pdbx_strand_id
1 'polypeptide(L)' 'MSIKKYTRADGQYFKVTNKDSGATLMYGELTESNELNTIHNVEFISEEQYEAERPKPEPLSETKMI' A
#
# COMPACT_ATOMS: atom_id res chain seq x y z
N MET A 1 5.32 14.50 -17.30
CA MET A 1 4.73 13.61 -16.27
C MET A 1 4.36 14.46 -15.09
N SER A 2 3.11 14.41 -14.62
CA SER A 2 2.68 15.15 -13.44
C SER A 2 2.75 14.24 -12.22
N ILE A 3 3.48 14.67 -11.20
CA ILE A 3 3.53 13.97 -9.91
C ILE A 3 2.24 14.31 -9.17
N LYS A 4 1.53 13.30 -8.69
CA LYS A 4 0.39 13.47 -7.79
C LYS A 4 0.87 13.36 -6.35
N LYS A 5 0.34 14.24 -5.51
CA LYS A 5 0.61 14.30 -4.07
C LYS A 5 -0.63 13.86 -3.32
N TYR A 6 -0.43 13.01 -2.33
CA TYR A 6 -1.48 12.45 -1.48
C TYR A 6 -1.09 12.57 -0.02
N THR A 7 -2.08 12.84 0.82
CA THR A 7 -1.92 13.03 2.27
C THR A 7 -2.96 12.19 3.02
N ARG A 8 -2.85 12.14 4.36
CA ARG A 8 -3.84 11.47 5.20
C ARG A 8 -5.27 11.99 5.00
N ALA A 9 -5.44 13.23 4.51
CA ALA A 9 -6.76 13.80 4.21
C ALA A 9 -7.46 13.10 3.02
N ASP A 10 -6.68 12.52 2.11
CA ASP A 10 -7.19 11.77 0.96
C ASP A 10 -7.56 10.32 1.33
N GLY A 11 -6.80 9.74 2.26
CA GLY A 11 -7.03 8.43 2.84
C GLY A 11 -5.82 7.92 3.60
N GLN A 12 -6.05 6.97 4.52
CA GLN A 12 -4.97 6.42 5.36
C GLN A 12 -4.22 5.29 4.67
N TYR A 13 -4.91 4.28 4.13
CA TYR A 13 -4.29 3.13 3.48
C TYR A 13 -4.43 3.22 1.97
N PHE A 14 -3.36 2.88 1.25
CA PHE A 14 -3.33 2.97 -0.21
C PHE A 14 -2.56 1.82 -0.84
N LYS A 15 -2.91 1.52 -2.09
CA LYS A 15 -2.10 0.72 -3.00
C LYS A 15 -1.69 1.55 -4.20
N VAL A 16 -0.43 1.39 -4.61
CA VAL A 16 0.11 2.01 -5.82
C VAL A 16 0.10 0.98 -6.93
N THR A 17 -0.52 1.31 -8.06
CA THR A 17 -0.55 0.46 -9.24
C THR A 17 0.17 1.14 -10.40
N ASN A 18 0.94 0.36 -11.16
CA ASN A 18 1.63 0.84 -12.33
C ASN A 18 0.60 1.42 -13.31
N LYS A 19 0.77 2.69 -13.69
CA LYS A 19 -0.18 3.40 -14.56
C LYS A 19 -0.33 2.77 -15.96
N ASP A 20 0.69 2.06 -16.44
CA ASP A 20 0.75 1.49 -17.79
C ASP A 20 0.29 0.03 -17.79
N SER A 21 0.74 -0.77 -16.80
CA SER A 21 0.46 -2.21 -16.73
C SER A 21 -0.69 -2.59 -15.79
N GLY A 22 -1.13 -1.69 -14.90
CA GLY A 22 -2.12 -1.97 -13.86
C GLY A 22 -1.62 -2.86 -12.71
N ALA A 23 -0.36 -3.31 -12.75
CA ALA A 23 0.22 -4.17 -11.73
C ALA A 23 0.41 -3.43 -10.40
N THR A 24 0.04 -4.07 -9.28
CA THR A 24 0.30 -3.51 -7.95
C THR A 24 1.79 -3.48 -7.66
N LEU A 25 2.29 -2.30 -7.30
CA LEU A 25 3.70 -2.04 -7.01
C LEU A 25 3.96 -2.07 -5.51
N MET A 26 3.07 -1.48 -4.71
CA MET A 26 3.21 -1.42 -3.26
C MET A 26 1.89 -1.13 -2.56
N TYR A 27 1.87 -1.46 -1.27
CA TYR A 27 0.85 -1.07 -0.31
C TYR A 27 1.51 -0.21 0.76
N GLY A 28 0.87 0.88 1.17
CA GLY A 28 1.41 1.79 2.18
C GLY A 28 0.34 2.45 3.04
N GLU A 29 0.81 3.14 4.07
CA GLU A 29 -0.01 3.94 4.99
C GLU A 29 0.48 5.40 4.97
N LEU A 30 -0.46 6.34 4.92
CA LEU A 30 -0.23 7.76 5.11
C LEU A 30 -0.57 8.17 6.55
N THR A 31 0.43 8.74 7.21
CA THR A 31 0.31 9.35 8.54
C THR A 31 0.37 10.87 8.43
N GLU A 32 0.05 11.59 9.50
CA GLU A 32 0.08 13.07 9.49
C GLU A 32 1.48 13.66 9.23
N SER A 33 2.52 12.87 9.42
CA SER A 33 3.91 13.27 9.22
C SER A 33 4.46 12.91 7.84
N ASN A 34 3.68 12.23 6.98
CA ASN A 34 4.16 11.73 5.69
C ASN A 34 3.19 12.05 4.54
N GLU A 35 3.76 12.13 3.35
CA GLU A 35 3.04 12.36 2.10
C GLU A 35 3.54 11.40 1.03
N LEU A 36 2.63 10.95 0.17
CA LEU A 36 2.97 10.11 -0.97
C LEU A 36 3.04 10.98 -2.23
N ASN A 37 4.19 10.97 -2.88
CA ASN A 37 4.41 11.62 -4.16
C ASN A 37 4.72 10.55 -5.20
N THR A 38 3.87 10.41 -6.22
CA THR A 38 4.06 9.39 -7.26
C THR A 38 3.53 9.81 -8.62
N ILE A 39 4.09 9.23 -9.67
CA ILE A 39 3.61 9.32 -11.05
C ILE A 39 2.68 8.17 -11.44
N HIS A 40 2.55 7.18 -10.56
CA HIS A 40 1.71 6.00 -10.73
C HIS A 40 0.29 6.24 -10.22
N ASN A 41 -0.61 5.29 -10.45
CA ASN A 41 -1.97 5.38 -9.93
C ASN A 41 -1.97 5.00 -8.45
N VAL A 42 -2.78 5.72 -7.67
CA VAL A 42 -2.97 5.49 -6.24
C VAL A 42 -4.45 5.24 -6.01
N GLU A 43 -4.75 4.14 -5.34
CA GLU A 43 -6.10 3.74 -4.97
C GLU A 43 -6.15 3.62 -3.45
N PHE A 44 -7.03 4.39 -2.82
CA PHE A 44 -7.25 4.32 -1.38
C PHE A 44 -8.14 3.13 -1.06
N ILE A 45 -7.69 2.33 -0.11
CA ILE A 45 -8.35 1.09 0.29
C ILE A 45 -8.67 1.15 1.78
N SER A 46 -9.58 0.29 2.23
CA SER A 46 -9.90 0.13 3.64
C SER A 46 -8.77 -0.61 4.39
N GLU A 47 -8.71 -0.45 5.71
CA GLU A 47 -7.78 -1.17 6.58
C GLU A 47 -7.85 -2.69 6.39
N GLU A 48 -9.07 -3.26 6.33
CA GLU A 48 -9.26 -4.70 6.10
C GLU A 48 -8.63 -5.17 4.78
N GLN A 49 -8.77 -4.38 3.71
CA GLN A 49 -8.14 -4.71 2.41
C GLN A 49 -6.63 -4.58 2.50
N TYR A 50 -6.14 -3.51 3.13
CA TYR A 50 -4.71 -3.32 3.34
C TYR A 50 -4.10 -4.48 4.11
N GLU A 51 -4.73 -4.91 5.20
CA GLU A 51 -4.26 -6.06 5.98
C GLU A 51 -4.39 -7.38 5.24
N ALA A 52 -5.44 -7.58 4.43
CA ALA A 52 -5.64 -8.81 3.67
C ALA A 52 -4.67 -8.95 2.49
N GLU A 53 -4.42 -7.85 1.76
CA GLU A 53 -3.64 -7.83 0.52
C GLU A 53 -2.16 -7.49 0.74
N ARG A 54 -1.80 -6.76 1.81
CA ARG A 54 -0.40 -6.45 2.06
C ARG A 54 0.39 -7.75 2.16
N PRO A 55 1.62 -7.79 1.62
CA PRO A 55 2.50 -8.94 1.82
C PRO A 55 2.70 -9.13 3.32
N LYS A 56 1.99 -10.12 3.88
CA LYS A 56 2.20 -10.54 5.26
C LYS A 56 3.56 -11.22 5.30
N PRO A 57 4.42 -10.94 6.29
CA PRO A 57 5.52 -11.85 6.56
C PRO A 57 4.90 -13.24 6.73
N GLU A 58 5.46 -14.25 6.07
CA GLU A 58 5.03 -15.62 6.28
C GLU A 58 4.96 -15.83 7.80
N PRO A 59 3.84 -16.36 8.34
CA PRO A 59 3.83 -16.73 9.73
C PRO A 59 5.04 -17.65 9.90
N LEU A 60 6.00 -17.23 10.73
CA LEU A 60 7.15 -18.05 11.10
C LEU A 60 6.55 -19.39 11.49
N SER A 61 6.59 -20.36 10.57
CA SER A 61 5.96 -21.65 10.77
C SER A 61 6.56 -22.13 12.07
N GLU A 62 5.71 -22.26 13.08
CA GLU A 62 6.08 -22.81 14.37
C GLU A 62 6.96 -24.01 14.03
N THR A 63 8.22 -23.94 14.48
CA THR A 63 9.15 -25.05 14.34
C THR A 63 8.48 -26.22 15.01
N LYS A 64 7.80 -27.05 14.21
CA LYS A 64 7.26 -28.31 14.64
C LYS A 64 8.48 -29.21 14.79
N MET A 65 9.15 -29.07 15.94
CA MET A 65 10.01 -30.11 16.46
C MET A 65 9.11 -31.32 16.70
N ILE A 66 9.02 -32.22 15.71
CA ILE A 66 8.81 -33.65 15.93
C ILE A 66 9.72 -34.44 15.01
#